data_AF-A0A2K2HC78-F1
#
_entry.id   AF-A0A2K2HC78-F1
#
_cell.length_a   1.000
_cell.length_b   1.000
_cell.length_c   1.000
_cell.angle_alpha   90.00
_cell.angle_beta   90.00
_cell.angle_gamma   90.00
#
_symmetry.space_group_name_H-M   'P 1'
#
loop_
_entity.id
_entity.type
_entity.pdbx_description
1 polymer ?
#
loop_
_entity_poly.entity_id
_entity_poly.type
_entity_poly.pdbx_seq_one_letter_code
_entity_poly.pdbx_strand_id
1 'polypeptide(L)'
;MGFWLFLILVILILAGGWFYRRLLDIERDIRREMAEEQGAVANRGEVPTLEEAPEIRSQEPPEMADVERRIQDIVSAESGLLQTELYDRIADLPRRKLQQLLRSMEGEGRLRREKEKGRYRLYPSG
;
A
#
# COMPACT_ATOMS: atom_id res chain seq x y z
N MET A 1 -22.07 26.88 -27.26
CA MET A 1 -20.85 26.12 -26.87
C MET A 1 -20.45 26.34 -25.41
N GLY A 2 -20.39 27.57 -24.88
CA GLY A 2 -19.93 27.84 -23.49
C GLY A 2 -20.79 27.28 -22.35
N PHE A 3 -22.12 27.22 -22.51
CA PHE A 3 -23.02 26.68 -21.48
C PHE A 3 -22.79 25.18 -21.19
N TRP A 4 -22.48 24.40 -22.22
CA TRP A 4 -22.16 22.98 -22.08
C TRP A 4 -20.82 22.75 -21.37
N LEU A 5 -19.80 23.57 -21.67
CA LEU A 5 -18.52 23.54 -20.95
C LEU A 5 -18.68 23.91 -19.48
N PHE A 6 -19.53 24.90 -19.18
CA PHE A 6 -19.87 25.26 -17.81
C PHE A 6 -20.57 24.13 -17.07
N LEU A 7 -21.53 23.45 -17.71
CA LEU A 7 -22.23 22.30 -17.12
C LEU A 7 -21.26 21.14 -16.80
N ILE A 8 -20.36 20.82 -17.73
CA ILE A 8 -19.34 19.78 -17.55
C ILE A 8 -18.40 20.14 -16.40
N LEU A 9 -17.98 21.41 -16.29
CA LEU A 9 -17.14 21.89 -15.21
C LEU A 9 -17.82 21.72 -13.85
N VAL A 10 -19.10 22.08 -13.74
CA VAL A 10 -19.88 21.92 -12.52
C VAL A 10 -20.00 20.44 -12.11
N ILE A 11 -20.26 19.55 -13.07
CA ILE A 11 -20.33 18.10 -12.82
C ILE A 11 -18.97 17.56 -12.34
N LEU A 12 -17.87 17.99 -12.94
CA LEU A 12 -16.51 17.59 -12.52
C LEU A 12 -16.20 18.03 -11.09
N ILE A 13 -16.57 19.25 -10.70
CA ILE A 13 -16.35 19.76 -9.35
C ILE A 13 -17.19 18.97 -8.33
N LEU A 14 -18.46 18.70 -8.65
CA LEU A 14 -19.34 17.92 -7.78
C LEU A 14 -18.88 16.46 -7.64
N ALA A 15 -18.50 15.83 -8.75
CA ALA A 15 -17.97 14.46 -8.76
C ALA A 15 -16.65 14.36 -8.01
N GLY A 16 -15.74 15.33 -8.21
CA GLY A 16 -14.48 15.41 -7.50
C GLY A 16 -14.66 15.61 -5.99
N GLY A 17 -15.57 16.51 -5.60
CA GLY A 17 -15.89 16.75 -4.19
C GLY A 17 -16.56 15.53 -3.51
N TRP A 18 -17.45 14.84 -4.22
CA TRP A 18 -18.06 13.61 -3.73
C TRP A 18 -17.03 12.48 -3.58
N PHE A 19 -16.15 12.32 -4.56
CA PHE A 19 -15.07 11.32 -4.52
C PHE A 19 -14.09 11.58 -3.39
N TYR A 20 -13.74 12.85 -3.14
CA TYR A 20 -12.89 13.25 -2.02
C TYR A 20 -13.52 12.91 -0.66
N ARG A 21 -14.81 13.22 -0.48
CA ARG A 21 -15.55 12.82 0.72
C ARG A 21 -15.58 11.31 0.91
N ARG A 22 -15.83 10.57 -0.18
CA ARG A 22 -15.88 9.10 -0.14
C ARG A 22 -14.53 8.49 0.29
N LEU A 23 -13.41 9.08 -0.15
CA LEU A 23 -12.08 8.64 0.29
C LEU A 23 -11.83 8.87 1.78
N LEU A 24 -12.28 10.01 2.33
CA LEU A 24 -12.15 10.31 3.75
C LEU A 24 -13.01 9.39 4.62
N ASP A 25 -14.20 9.02 4.17
CA ASP A 25 -15.05 8.08 4.89
C ASP A 25 -14.39 6.68 4.95
N ILE A 26 -13.83 6.22 3.83
CA ILE A 26 -13.09 4.95 3.79
C ILE A 26 -11.88 4.98 4.74
N GLU A 27 -11.13 6.09 4.80
CA GLU A 27 -10.00 6.22 5.73
C GLU A 27 -10.45 6.15 7.20
N ARG A 28 -11.60 6.74 7.54
CA ARG A 28 -12.16 6.70 8.89
C ARG A 28 -12.66 5.31 9.26
N ASP A 29 -13.30 4.62 8.34
CA ASP A 29 -13.79 3.26 8.57
C ASP A 29 -12.61 2.32 8.82
N ILE A 30 -11.56 2.38 8.00
CA ILE A 30 -10.33 1.59 8.21
C ILE A 30 -9.70 1.89 9.57
N ARG A 31 -9.62 3.16 9.97
CA ARG A 31 -9.03 3.54 11.27
C ARG A 31 -9.88 3.06 12.45
N ARG A 32 -11.21 3.02 12.30
CA ARG A 32 -12.12 2.47 13.32
C ARG A 32 -11.97 0.96 13.43
N GLU A 33 -11.98 0.25 12.31
CA GLU A 33 -11.76 -1.20 12.26
C GLU A 33 -10.42 -1.58 12.90
N MET A 34 -9.33 -0.85 12.57
CA MET A 34 -8.02 -1.06 13.20
C MET A 34 -8.01 -0.80 14.71
N ALA A 35 -8.77 0.20 15.18
CA ALA A 35 -8.87 0.51 16.60
C ALA A 35 -9.69 -0.54 17.38
N GLU A 36 -10.75 -1.07 16.75
CA GLU A 36 -11.57 -2.15 17.31
C GLU A 36 -10.81 -3.47 17.36
N GLU A 37 -10.05 -3.81 16.33
CA GLU A 37 -9.17 -5.00 16.32
C GLU A 37 -8.07 -4.90 17.39
N GLN A 38 -7.43 -3.73 17.55
CA GLN A 38 -6.43 -3.53 18.60
C GLN A 38 -7.03 -3.62 20.02
N GLY A 39 -8.26 -3.12 20.21
CA GLY A 39 -8.99 -3.26 21.48
C GLY A 39 -9.38 -4.72 21.79
N ALA A 40 -9.72 -5.51 20.78
CA ALA A 40 -10.04 -6.93 20.94
C ALA A 40 -8.79 -7.79 21.24
N VAL A 41 -7.64 -7.45 20.67
CA VAL A 41 -6.35 -8.11 20.98
C VAL A 41 -5.87 -7.77 22.39
N ALA A 42 -6.07 -6.53 22.85
CA ALA A 42 -5.70 -6.11 24.22
C ALA A 42 -6.50 -6.82 25.33
N ASN A 43 -7.69 -7.35 25.03
CA ASN A 43 -8.55 -7.98 26.03
C ASN A 43 -8.36 -9.51 26.13
N ARG A 44 -7.38 -10.10 25.42
CA ARG A 44 -7.17 -11.56 25.36
C ARG A 44 -5.79 -12.04 25.82
N GLY A 45 -5.07 -11.27 26.64
CA GLY A 45 -3.72 -11.65 27.05
C GLY A 45 -3.28 -11.04 28.37
N GLU A 46 -3.82 -11.55 29.47
CA GLU A 46 -3.22 -11.38 30.80
C GLU A 46 -2.35 -12.61 31.10
N VAL A 47 -1.01 -12.50 30.97
CA VAL A 47 -0.02 -13.21 31.82
C VAL A 47 1.27 -12.37 31.90
N PRO A 48 1.82 -12.08 33.09
CA PRO A 48 2.96 -11.17 33.27
C PRO A 48 4.30 -11.93 33.27
N THR A 49 5.32 -11.40 32.60
CA THR A 49 6.73 -11.60 32.96
C THR A 49 7.61 -10.58 32.23
N LEU A 50 8.53 -10.03 33.02
CA LEU A 50 9.55 -9.05 32.71
C LEU A 50 10.52 -9.51 31.61
N GLU A 51 11.21 -8.50 31.06
CA GLU A 51 12.41 -8.51 30.23
C GLU A 51 12.27 -8.42 28.70
N GLU A 52 13.09 -7.48 28.22
CA GLU A 52 13.44 -7.09 26.85
C GLU A 52 12.48 -6.22 26.05
N ALA A 53 13.07 -5.09 25.62
CA ALA A 53 12.48 -4.01 24.87
C ALA A 53 11.74 -4.51 23.62
N PRO A 54 10.51 -4.05 23.34
CA PRO A 54 9.86 -4.41 22.09
C PRO A 54 10.47 -3.53 21.00
N GLU A 55 11.39 -4.14 20.25
CA GLU A 55 11.54 -3.87 18.83
C GLU A 55 10.14 -3.79 18.22
N ILE A 56 9.78 -2.63 17.69
CA ILE A 56 8.52 -2.40 16.98
C ILE A 56 8.59 -3.21 15.70
N ARG A 57 8.33 -4.52 15.79
CA ARG A 57 7.96 -5.33 14.65
C ARG A 57 6.54 -4.95 14.31
N SER A 58 6.39 -4.04 13.36
CA SER A 58 5.15 -3.79 12.64
C SER A 58 4.51 -5.13 12.33
N GLN A 59 3.39 -5.42 12.99
CA GLN A 59 2.54 -6.55 12.61
C GLN A 59 1.85 -6.15 11.30
N GLU A 60 2.56 -6.37 10.19
CA GLU A 60 1.93 -6.40 8.89
C GLU A 60 0.89 -7.53 8.88
N PRO A 61 -0.29 -7.33 8.27
CA PRO A 61 -1.23 -8.42 8.07
C PRO A 61 -0.51 -9.59 7.40
N PRO A 62 -0.72 -10.84 7.84
CA PRO A 62 0.02 -12.00 7.33
C PRO A 62 -0.05 -12.10 5.80
N GLU A 63 -1.18 -11.72 5.20
CA GLU A 63 -1.36 -11.68 3.75
C GLU A 63 -0.46 -10.65 3.04
N MET A 64 -0.14 -9.52 3.67
CA MET A 64 0.71 -8.49 3.05
C MET A 64 2.19 -8.87 3.12
N ALA A 65 2.63 -9.43 4.24
CA ALA A 65 3.99 -9.94 4.40
C ALA A 65 4.33 -11.05 3.38
N ASP A 66 3.36 -11.91 3.05
CA ASP A 66 3.51 -12.95 2.03
C ASP A 66 3.67 -12.36 0.62
N VAL A 67 2.96 -11.28 0.33
CA VAL A 67 3.05 -10.56 -0.95
C VAL A 67 4.40 -9.85 -1.07
N GLU A 68 4.87 -9.20 -0.01
CA GLU A 68 6.20 -8.58 0.01
C GLU A 68 7.32 -9.57 -0.27
N ARG A 69 7.28 -10.74 0.40
CA ARG A 69 8.24 -11.82 0.16
C ARG A 69 8.20 -12.26 -1.29
N ARG A 70 7.00 -12.43 -1.85
CA ARG A 70 6.82 -12.82 -3.26
C ARG A 70 7.36 -11.76 -4.23
N ILE A 71 7.19 -10.48 -3.94
CA ILE A 71 7.79 -9.38 -4.73
C ILE A 71 9.32 -9.47 -4.65
N GLN A 72 9.86 -9.66 -3.45
CA GLN A 72 11.29 -9.74 -3.21
C GLN A 72 11.90 -10.94 -3.96
N ASP A 73 11.24 -12.10 -3.94
CA ASP A 73 11.67 -13.29 -4.68
C ASP A 73 11.68 -13.06 -6.19
N ILE A 74 10.62 -12.43 -6.74
CA ILE A 74 10.53 -12.12 -8.17
C ILE A 74 11.63 -11.14 -8.60
N VAL A 75 11.83 -10.06 -7.82
CA VAL A 75 12.83 -9.03 -8.14
C VAL A 75 14.25 -9.54 -7.95
N SER A 76 14.47 -10.47 -7.01
CA SER A 76 15.76 -11.13 -6.81
C SER A 76 16.07 -12.15 -7.91
N ALA A 77 15.06 -12.85 -8.42
CA ALA A 77 15.21 -13.76 -9.55
C ALA A 77 15.41 -13.03 -10.89
N GLU A 78 14.74 -11.89 -11.08
CA GLU A 78 14.80 -11.08 -12.29
C GLU A 78 15.08 -9.61 -11.96
N SER A 79 16.36 -9.27 -11.82
CA SER A 79 16.79 -7.89 -11.60
C SER A 79 16.53 -7.02 -12.83
N GLY A 80 16.01 -5.81 -12.63
CA GLY A 80 15.70 -4.87 -13.72
C GLY A 80 14.30 -5.05 -14.33
N LEU A 81 13.45 -5.85 -13.69
CA LEU A 81 12.05 -6.04 -14.06
C LEU A 81 11.31 -4.69 -14.10
N LEU A 82 10.46 -4.49 -15.12
CA LEU A 82 9.62 -3.30 -15.15
C LEU A 82 8.52 -3.42 -14.08
N GLN A 83 8.26 -2.32 -13.38
CA GLN A 83 7.16 -2.25 -12.41
C GLN A 83 5.80 -2.60 -13.05
N THR A 84 5.64 -2.36 -14.36
CA THR A 84 4.44 -2.77 -15.10
C THR A 84 4.29 -4.27 -15.22
N GLU A 85 5.40 -4.99 -15.43
CA GLU A 85 5.42 -6.46 -15.55
C GLU A 85 5.16 -7.11 -14.19
N LEU A 86 5.56 -6.47 -13.09
CA LEU A 86 5.24 -6.93 -11.75
C LEU A 86 3.72 -6.92 -11.49
N TYR A 87 2.98 -5.93 -12.01
CA TYR A 87 1.51 -5.91 -11.88
C TYR A 87 0.84 -7.11 -12.54
N ASP A 88 1.38 -7.60 -13.66
CA ASP A 88 0.82 -8.73 -14.38
C ASP A 88 1.10 -10.06 -13.65
N ARG A 89 2.21 -10.15 -12.92
CA ARG A 89 2.58 -11.34 -12.11
C ARG A 89 1.89 -11.39 -10.76
N ILE A 90 1.51 -10.23 -10.21
CA ILE A 90 0.82 -10.10 -8.92
C ILE A 90 -0.56 -9.48 -9.16
N ALA A 91 -1.43 -10.27 -9.77
CA ALA A 91 -2.81 -9.88 -10.06
C ALA A 91 -3.72 -9.85 -8.82
N ASP A 92 -3.29 -10.48 -7.72
CA ASP A 92 -4.06 -10.56 -6.47
C ASP A 92 -4.21 -9.22 -5.75
N LEU A 93 -3.36 -8.21 -6.08
CA LEU A 93 -3.45 -6.90 -5.45
C LEU A 93 -3.85 -5.79 -6.40
N PRO A 94 -4.69 -4.83 -5.95
CA PRO A 94 -4.98 -3.64 -6.72
C PRO A 94 -3.71 -2.82 -6.90
N ARG A 95 -3.48 -2.33 -8.13
CA ARG A 95 -2.27 -1.59 -8.55
C ARG A 95 -1.85 -0.49 -7.58
N ARG A 96 -2.81 0.21 -6.97
CA ARG A 96 -2.57 1.27 -5.99
C ARG A 96 -1.93 0.74 -4.70
N LYS A 97 -2.38 -0.40 -4.18
CA LYS A 97 -1.77 -1.05 -3.00
C LYS A 97 -0.37 -1.55 -3.35
N LEU A 98 -0.17 -2.17 -4.51
CA LEU A 98 1.16 -2.60 -4.94
C LEU A 98 2.12 -1.42 -5.10
N GLN A 99 1.66 -0.27 -5.59
CA GLN A 99 2.48 0.96 -5.63
C GLN A 99 2.86 1.48 -4.25
N GLN A 100 1.95 1.42 -3.27
CA GLN A 100 2.25 1.80 -1.89
C GLN A 100 3.28 0.85 -1.28
N LEU A 101 3.11 -0.46 -1.48
CA LEU A 101 4.02 -1.49 -1.01
C LEU A 101 5.43 -1.35 -1.62
N LEU A 102 5.52 -1.12 -2.92
CA LEU A 102 6.80 -0.86 -3.57
C LEU A 102 7.49 0.42 -3.08
N ARG A 103 6.74 1.39 -2.54
CA ARG A 103 7.32 2.59 -1.93
C ARG A 103 7.75 2.34 -0.48
N SER A 104 7.01 1.56 0.30
CA SER A 104 7.44 1.18 1.66
C SER A 104 8.70 0.34 1.60
N MET A 105 8.72 -0.71 0.78
CA MET A 105 9.88 -1.57 0.59
C MET A 105 11.12 -0.81 0.06
N GLU A 106 10.93 0.23 -0.77
CA GLU A 106 12.01 1.13 -1.20
C GLU A 106 12.53 1.97 -0.03
N GLY A 107 11.64 2.53 0.79
CA GLY A 107 12.00 3.30 1.99
C GLY A 107 12.70 2.45 3.07
N GLU A 108 12.36 1.17 3.16
CA GLU A 108 12.99 0.19 4.04
C GLU A 108 14.31 -0.37 3.47
N GLY A 109 14.68 0.00 2.25
CA GLY A 109 15.90 -0.48 1.61
C GLY A 109 15.87 -1.96 1.25
N ARG A 110 14.68 -2.53 1.01
CA ARG A 110 14.46 -3.93 0.58
C ARG A 110 14.34 -4.10 -0.95
N LEU A 111 14.13 -2.98 -1.66
CA LEU A 111 14.25 -2.90 -3.11
C LEU A 111 14.75 -1.52 -3.54
N ARG A 112 15.28 -1.43 -4.77
CA ARG A 112 15.61 -0.16 -5.42
C ARG A 112 14.73 0.06 -6.63
N ARG A 113 14.28 1.30 -6.81
CA ARG A 113 13.50 1.72 -7.98
C ARG A 113 14.29 2.72 -8.80
N GLU A 114 14.50 2.42 -10.06
CA GLU A 114 15.24 3.30 -10.96
C GLU A 114 14.33 3.77 -12.09
N LYS A 115 14.29 5.08 -12.33
CA LYS A 115 13.44 5.66 -13.36
C LYS A 115 14.16 5.66 -14.70
N GLU A 116 13.66 4.88 -15.65
CA GLU A 116 14.19 4.80 -17.01
C GLU A 116 13.10 5.13 -18.03
N LYS A 117 13.30 6.21 -18.81
CA LYS A 117 12.41 6.65 -19.90
C LYS A 117 10.92 6.69 -19.51
N GLY A 118 10.62 7.14 -18.29
CA GLY A 118 9.25 7.28 -17.77
C GLY A 118 8.64 6.01 -17.17
N ARG A 119 9.39 4.89 -17.14
CA ARG A 119 9.03 3.64 -16.45
C ARG A 119 9.97 3.43 -15.26
N TYR A 120 9.55 2.61 -14.31
CA TYR A 120 10.37 2.24 -13.16
C TYR A 120 10.85 0.80 -13.34
N ARG A 121 12.15 0.59 -13.22
CA ARG A 121 12.76 -0.73 -13.07
C ARG A 121 12.98 -1.02 -11.59
N LEU A 122 12.77 -2.28 -11.23
CA LEU A 122 12.92 -2.79 -9.88
C LEU A 122 14.22 -3.60 -9.81
N TYR A 123 15.02 -3.34 -8.79
CA TYR A 123 16.24 -4.08 -8.51
C TYR A 123 16.22 -4.56 -7.06
N PRO A 124 16.85 -5.71 -6.78
CA PRO A 124 17.07 -6.12 -5.41
C PRO A 124 18.05 -5.14 -4.75
N SER A 125 17.77 -4.73 -3.52
CA SER A 125 18.80 -4.14 -2.67
C SER A 125 19.49 -5.28 -1.92
N GLY A 126 20.79 -5.42 -2.17
CA GLY A 126 21.69 -6.20 -1.33
C GLY A 126 22.14 -5.38 -0.13
#